data_AF-A0A7G7YN05-F1
#
_entry.id   AF-A0A7G7YN05-F1
#
_cell.length_a   1.000
_cell.length_b   1.000
_cell.length_c   1.000
_cell.angle_alpha   90.00
_cell.angle_beta   90.00
_cell.angle_gamma   90.00
#
_symmetry.space_group_name_H-M   'P 1'
#
loop_
_entity.id
_entity.type
_entity.pdbx_description
1 polymer ?
#
loop_
_entity_poly.entity_id
_entity_poly.type
_entity_poly.pdbx_seq_one_letter_code
_entity_poly.pdbx_strand_id
1 'polypeptide(L)'
;MSHKLQRRIIASSLSLVLAAFSTTGCTGENHEDSAHSVSPTADSLASQTSKHSAEPAESLTEKTTQSPSTKPECTTETLATSGLPSGSIPSEHETPYTYKIKENKFDPCADLSFVLLEGVFAAPSDTAAWESPMSTVVFFHQGKVIYDPSPDVYARVTEITPRGNDSFTIKLKAPGPALMSPWEDGGSVTASWIGNGLKVDKSALNPKAQINSQLYL
;
A
#
# COMPACT_ATOMS: atom_id res chain seq x y z
N MET A 1 -2.97 7.13 61.44
CA MET A 1 -2.53 6.14 60.43
C MET A 1 -1.74 6.88 59.36
N SER A 2 -0.41 6.84 59.47
CA SER A 2 0.50 7.65 58.66
C SER A 2 0.96 6.88 57.42
N HIS A 3 0.55 7.33 56.23
CA HIS A 3 1.07 6.82 54.96
C HIS A 3 2.36 7.55 54.59
N LYS A 4 3.47 6.80 54.60
CA LYS A 4 4.78 7.24 54.12
C LYS A 4 4.77 7.35 52.60
N LEU A 5 4.98 8.56 52.09
CA LEU A 5 5.15 8.88 50.68
C LEU A 5 6.62 8.63 50.29
N GLN A 6 6.92 7.56 49.56
CA GLN A 6 8.25 7.35 48.96
C GLN A 6 8.28 7.95 47.54
N ARG A 7 8.89 9.13 47.42
CA ARG A 7 9.31 9.70 46.13
C ARG A 7 10.54 8.95 45.64
N ARG A 8 10.42 8.22 44.53
CA ARG A 8 11.56 7.72 43.76
C ARG A 8 11.90 8.75 42.69
N ILE A 9 13.06 9.40 42.86
CA ILE A 9 13.68 10.28 41.87
C ILE A 9 14.42 9.35 40.90
N ILE A 10 13.99 9.31 39.63
CA ILE A 10 14.75 8.70 38.55
C ILE A 10 15.38 9.84 37.77
N ALA A 11 16.68 10.04 37.98
CA ALA A 11 17.54 10.87 37.16
C ALA A 11 18.36 9.93 36.26
N SER A 12 18.42 10.21 34.95
CA SER A 12 19.44 9.79 33.96
C SER A 12 18.79 9.83 32.58
N SER A 13 19.36 10.36 31.51
CA SER A 13 20.61 11.09 31.27
C SER A 13 20.50 11.61 29.82
N LEU A 14 20.68 12.93 29.63
CA LEU A 14 20.74 13.56 28.30
C LEU A 14 21.94 12.98 27.52
N SER A 15 21.71 12.44 26.33
CA SER A 15 22.76 12.20 25.34
C SER A 15 22.51 13.09 24.13
N LEU A 16 23.37 14.11 23.99
CA LEU A 16 23.40 15.04 22.88
C LEU A 16 24.36 14.44 21.82
N VAL A 17 23.84 14.05 20.66
CA VAL A 17 24.68 13.67 19.51
C VAL A 17 24.59 14.78 18.47
N LEU A 18 25.62 15.60 18.38
CA LEU A 18 25.88 16.43 17.21
C LEU A 18 26.50 15.54 16.12
N ALA A 19 25.88 15.50 14.95
CA ALA A 19 26.57 15.11 13.72
C ALA A 19 26.26 16.16 12.64
N ALA A 20 27.27 16.99 12.37
CA ALA A 20 27.32 17.87 11.22
C ALA A 20 27.95 17.11 10.06
N PHE A 21 27.27 17.07 8.92
CA PHE A 21 27.88 16.72 7.63
C PHE A 21 27.46 17.77 6.60
N SER A 22 28.41 18.65 6.31
CA SER A 22 28.43 19.53 5.14
C SER A 22 29.22 18.81 4.05
N THR A 23 28.71 18.77 2.82
CA THR A 23 29.46 18.89 1.54
C THR A 23 28.51 18.63 0.37
N THR A 24 28.32 19.63 -0.50
CA THR A 24 28.81 19.68 -1.90
C THR A 24 27.89 18.88 -2.84
N GLY A 25 27.11 19.47 -3.75
CA GLY A 25 27.47 20.48 -4.73
C GLY A 25 27.77 19.79 -6.07
N CYS A 26 26.75 19.63 -6.93
CA CYS A 26 26.94 19.37 -8.37
C CYS A 26 25.93 20.20 -9.16
N THR A 27 26.43 21.34 -9.63
CA THR A 27 25.89 22.11 -10.74
C THR A 27 25.95 21.25 -12.00
N GLY A 28 24.84 21.19 -12.73
CA GLY A 28 24.75 20.53 -14.03
C GLY A 28 23.89 21.38 -14.96
N GLU A 29 24.44 22.50 -15.41
CA GLU A 29 23.99 23.16 -16.64
C GLU A 29 24.48 22.31 -17.81
N ASN A 30 23.56 21.87 -18.67
CA ASN A 30 23.88 21.60 -20.07
C ASN A 30 22.87 22.32 -20.95
N HIS A 31 23.49 23.03 -21.88
CA HIS A 31 23.03 23.97 -22.86
C HIS A 31 22.76 23.25 -24.18
N GLU A 32 21.76 23.74 -24.92
CA GLU A 32 21.53 23.58 -26.37
C GLU A 32 21.37 22.12 -26.90
N ASP A 33 20.39 21.81 -27.73
CA ASP A 33 20.32 22.37 -29.07
C ASP A 33 18.92 22.25 -29.71
N SER A 34 18.72 23.15 -30.67
CA SER A 34 17.51 23.34 -31.45
C SER A 34 17.36 22.34 -32.60
N ALA A 35 16.09 22.10 -32.93
CA ALA A 35 15.52 22.08 -34.28
C ALA A 35 15.49 20.80 -35.14
N HIS A 36 14.27 20.64 -35.67
CA HIS A 36 13.85 20.08 -36.97
C HIS A 36 13.90 18.55 -37.16
N SER A 37 12.70 17.96 -37.38
CA SER A 37 12.14 17.58 -38.69
C SER A 37 12.82 16.30 -39.19
N VAL A 38 12.13 15.17 -39.38
CA VAL A 38 11.18 14.92 -40.47
C VAL A 38 10.32 13.69 -40.14
N SER A 39 9.05 13.74 -40.50
CA SER A 39 8.24 12.54 -40.78
C SER A 39 8.53 12.07 -42.21
N PRO A 40 8.51 10.75 -42.50
CA PRO A 40 7.59 10.31 -43.53
C PRO A 40 6.86 9.00 -43.24
N THR A 41 5.58 9.04 -43.62
CA THR A 41 4.62 7.98 -43.92
C THR A 41 5.15 6.96 -44.94
N ALA A 42 4.78 5.68 -44.80
CA ALA A 42 4.26 4.86 -45.91
C ALA A 42 3.67 3.52 -45.43
N ASP A 43 2.40 3.32 -45.79
CA ASP A 43 1.69 2.06 -45.95
C ASP A 43 2.43 1.01 -46.79
N SER A 44 2.21 -0.28 -46.48
CA SER A 44 2.01 -1.27 -47.54
C SER A 44 1.21 -2.51 -47.10
N LEU A 45 0.07 -2.60 -47.78
CA LEU A 45 -0.81 -3.72 -48.07
C LEU A 45 -0.06 -5.01 -48.49
N ALA A 46 -0.59 -6.18 -48.12
CA ALA A 46 -1.18 -7.16 -49.06
C ALA A 46 -1.21 -8.59 -48.50
N SER A 47 -2.42 -9.17 -48.54
CA SER A 47 -2.75 -10.58 -48.37
C SER A 47 -2.01 -11.50 -49.35
N GLN A 48 -1.82 -12.76 -48.97
CA GLN A 48 -1.95 -13.87 -49.92
C GLN A 48 -2.25 -15.21 -49.24
N THR A 49 -3.29 -15.84 -49.76
CA THR A 49 -3.79 -17.19 -49.49
C THR A 49 -2.93 -18.23 -50.21
N SER A 50 -2.75 -19.42 -49.64
CA SER A 50 -2.51 -20.64 -50.41
C SER A 50 -3.02 -21.88 -49.66
N LYS A 51 -3.95 -22.58 -50.31
CA LYS A 51 -4.35 -23.96 -50.02
C LYS A 51 -3.40 -24.90 -50.76
N HIS A 52 -2.85 -25.91 -50.10
CA HIS A 52 -2.44 -27.14 -50.78
C HIS A 52 -2.64 -28.38 -49.89
N SER A 53 -2.85 -29.50 -50.58
CA SER A 53 -3.57 -30.71 -50.17
C SER A 53 -2.65 -31.82 -49.63
N ALA A 54 -3.30 -32.85 -49.06
CA ALA A 54 -2.89 -34.26 -48.90
C ALA A 54 -2.21 -34.73 -47.59
N GLU A 55 -2.99 -35.53 -46.85
CA GLU A 55 -2.67 -36.66 -45.94
C GLU A 55 -1.89 -37.77 -46.73
N PRO A 56 -1.12 -38.75 -46.15
CA PRO A 56 -1.44 -39.41 -44.88
C PRO A 56 -0.34 -39.94 -43.94
N ALA A 57 -0.81 -40.19 -42.72
CA ALA A 57 -0.41 -41.19 -41.71
C ALA A 57 1.07 -41.31 -41.30
N GLU A 58 1.36 -40.94 -40.05
CA GLU A 58 2.07 -41.84 -39.14
C GLU A 58 1.84 -41.47 -37.66
N SER A 59 1.67 -42.54 -36.88
CA SER A 59 1.33 -42.58 -35.47
C SER A 59 2.55 -42.23 -34.61
N LEU A 60 2.48 -41.12 -33.86
CA LEU A 60 3.30 -40.95 -32.66
C LEU A 60 2.41 -40.45 -31.52
N THR A 61 2.12 -41.38 -30.62
CA THR A 61 1.56 -41.15 -29.29
C THR A 61 2.58 -40.34 -28.48
N GLU A 62 2.61 -39.03 -28.68
CA GLU A 62 3.32 -38.13 -27.80
C GLU A 62 2.50 -38.02 -26.51
N LYS A 63 2.92 -38.82 -25.54
CA LYS A 63 2.42 -38.78 -24.17
C LYS A 63 2.78 -37.41 -23.61
N THR A 64 1.89 -36.44 -23.81
CA THR A 64 1.95 -35.15 -23.13
C THR A 64 1.91 -35.43 -21.64
N THR A 65 3.09 -35.49 -21.03
CA THR A 65 3.26 -35.38 -19.59
C THR A 65 2.71 -34.00 -19.23
N GLN A 66 1.41 -33.97 -18.91
CA GLN A 66 0.80 -32.90 -18.14
C GLN A 66 1.60 -32.80 -16.84
N SER A 67 2.56 -31.88 -16.85
CA SER A 67 3.09 -31.32 -15.62
C SER A 67 1.88 -30.62 -14.97
N PRO A 68 1.43 -31.03 -13.77
CA PRO A 68 0.42 -30.28 -13.05
C PRO A 68 1.10 -28.98 -12.60
N SER A 69 1.04 -27.97 -13.45
CA SER A 69 1.29 -26.59 -13.04
C SER A 69 0.04 -26.17 -12.28
N THR A 70 -0.07 -26.65 -11.04
CA THR A 70 -1.13 -26.27 -10.11
C THR A 70 -0.84 -24.85 -9.66
N LYS A 71 -1.02 -23.88 -10.57
CA LYS A 71 -1.27 -22.51 -10.16
C LYS A 71 -2.54 -22.61 -9.30
N PRO A 72 -2.53 -22.14 -8.04
CA PRO A 72 -3.72 -22.19 -7.21
C PRO A 72 -4.85 -21.56 -8.02
N GLU A 73 -5.91 -22.34 -8.23
CA GLU A 73 -7.07 -21.90 -8.98
C GLU A 73 -7.57 -20.64 -8.31
N CYS A 74 -7.54 -19.51 -9.04
CA CYS A 74 -7.90 -18.24 -8.44
C CYS A 74 -9.34 -18.35 -7.91
N THR A 75 -9.49 -18.20 -6.61
CA THR A 75 -10.71 -18.52 -5.88
C THR A 75 -11.82 -17.52 -6.18
N THR A 76 -13.07 -17.90 -5.92
CA THR A 76 -14.26 -17.03 -6.01
C THR A 76 -14.38 -16.06 -4.83
N GLU A 77 -13.27 -15.75 -4.17
CA GLU A 77 -13.28 -14.91 -2.97
C GLU A 77 -13.73 -13.50 -3.28
N THR A 78 -14.59 -12.98 -2.41
CA THR A 78 -15.05 -11.61 -2.43
C THR A 78 -14.51 -10.88 -1.22
N LEU A 79 -14.55 -9.56 -1.24
CA LEU A 79 -14.17 -8.77 -0.07
C LEU A 79 -14.99 -9.16 1.18
N ALA A 80 -16.25 -9.56 1.01
CA ALA A 80 -17.11 -10.02 2.10
C ALA A 80 -16.65 -11.35 2.74
N THR A 81 -15.89 -12.17 2.00
CA THR A 81 -15.35 -13.46 2.45
C THR A 81 -13.85 -13.41 2.74
N SER A 82 -13.21 -12.25 2.58
CA SER A 82 -11.76 -12.06 2.68
C SER A 82 -11.19 -12.12 4.11
N GLY A 83 -12.08 -12.00 5.12
CA GLY A 83 -11.71 -11.86 6.52
C GLY A 83 -11.67 -10.42 7.04
N LEU A 84 -11.88 -9.41 6.18
CA LEU A 84 -12.03 -8.01 6.65
C LEU A 84 -13.34 -7.84 7.46
N PRO A 85 -13.27 -7.43 8.74
CA PRO A 85 -14.46 -7.23 9.58
C PRO A 85 -15.36 -6.12 9.03
N SER A 86 -16.67 -6.38 8.86
CA SER A 86 -17.58 -5.40 8.26
C SER A 86 -17.80 -4.17 9.14
N GLY A 87 -17.49 -2.99 8.61
CA GLY A 87 -17.89 -1.68 9.15
C GLY A 87 -17.09 -1.17 10.35
N SER A 88 -16.40 -2.04 11.09
CA SER A 88 -15.51 -1.64 12.16
C SER A 88 -14.40 -2.66 12.43
N ILE A 89 -13.19 -2.19 12.71
CA ILE A 89 -12.05 -3.02 13.10
C ILE A 89 -11.77 -2.80 14.61
N PRO A 90 -11.67 -3.86 15.43
CA PRO A 90 -11.24 -3.73 16.82
C PRO A 90 -9.90 -2.98 16.93
N SER A 91 -9.71 -2.20 17.98
CA SER A 91 -8.49 -1.42 18.19
C SER A 91 -8.09 -1.39 19.66
N GLU A 92 -6.90 -0.85 19.96
CA GLU A 92 -6.47 -0.64 21.34
C GLU A 92 -7.25 0.46 22.08
N HIS A 93 -8.03 1.27 21.37
CA HIS A 93 -8.92 2.25 21.97
C HIS A 93 -10.21 1.58 22.49
N GLU A 94 -10.89 2.24 23.43
CA GLU A 94 -12.19 1.77 23.96
C GLU A 94 -13.26 1.64 22.87
N THR A 95 -13.16 2.45 21.82
CA THR A 95 -14.02 2.41 20.64
C THR A 95 -13.30 1.78 19.46
N PRO A 96 -13.95 0.90 18.68
CA PRO A 96 -13.35 0.34 17.48
C PRO A 96 -13.16 1.40 16.40
N TYR A 97 -12.30 1.11 15.43
CA TYR A 97 -12.13 1.92 14.24
C TYR A 97 -13.30 1.67 13.27
N THR A 98 -14.32 2.54 13.34
CA THR A 98 -15.47 2.48 12.45
C THR A 98 -15.10 3.09 11.10
N TYR A 99 -15.36 2.40 10.00
CA TYR A 99 -14.83 2.79 8.70
C TYR A 99 -15.82 2.68 7.54
N LYS A 100 -15.48 3.36 6.45
CA LYS A 100 -16.06 3.24 5.12
C LYS A 100 -14.95 2.88 4.13
N ILE A 101 -15.29 2.11 3.10
CA ILE A 101 -14.37 1.82 2.01
C ILE A 101 -14.27 3.07 1.12
N LYS A 102 -13.08 3.66 1.05
CA LYS A 102 -12.79 4.78 0.14
C LYS A 102 -12.34 4.30 -1.23
N GLU A 103 -11.47 3.29 -1.24
CA GLU A 103 -10.98 2.69 -2.48
C GLU A 103 -10.92 1.17 -2.32
N ASN A 104 -11.50 0.46 -3.29
CA ASN A 104 -11.49 -0.99 -3.32
C ASN A 104 -10.65 -1.47 -4.51
N LYS A 105 -9.44 -1.97 -4.21
CA LYS A 105 -8.54 -2.64 -5.17
C LYS A 105 -8.33 -4.10 -4.78
N PHE A 106 -9.28 -4.69 -4.05
CA PHE A 106 -9.24 -6.11 -3.71
C PHE A 106 -9.26 -6.96 -4.99
N ASP A 107 -8.28 -7.85 -5.11
CA ASP A 107 -8.17 -8.83 -6.17
C ASP A 107 -7.72 -10.15 -5.53
N PRO A 108 -8.56 -11.21 -5.56
CA PRO A 108 -8.21 -12.50 -4.98
C PRO A 108 -7.14 -13.25 -5.77
N CYS A 109 -6.84 -12.83 -7.01
CA CYS A 109 -5.82 -13.45 -7.87
C CYS A 109 -4.45 -12.76 -7.78
N ALA A 110 -4.38 -11.56 -7.20
CA ALA A 110 -3.15 -10.80 -7.12
C ALA A 110 -2.26 -11.29 -5.96
N ASP A 111 -0.94 -11.21 -6.17
CA ASP A 111 0.03 -11.46 -5.10
C ASP A 111 -0.09 -10.40 -4.00
N LEU A 112 -0.43 -9.16 -4.34
CA LEU A 112 -0.78 -8.15 -3.35
C LEU A 112 -1.92 -7.28 -3.88
N SER A 113 -2.99 -7.18 -3.10
CA SER A 113 -4.09 -6.26 -3.34
C SER A 113 -4.41 -5.47 -2.07
N PHE A 114 -5.22 -4.42 -2.17
CA PHE A 114 -5.50 -3.55 -1.03
C PHE A 114 -6.92 -2.99 -1.02
N VAL A 115 -7.34 -2.55 0.16
CA VAL A 115 -8.50 -1.68 0.35
C VAL A 115 -8.09 -0.49 1.21
N LEU A 116 -8.39 0.72 0.74
CA LEU A 116 -8.21 1.95 1.50
C LEU A 116 -9.50 2.24 2.28
N LEU A 117 -9.36 2.35 3.60
CA LEU A 117 -10.45 2.64 4.51
C LEU A 117 -10.30 4.06 5.06
N GLU A 118 -11.40 4.80 5.10
CA GLU A 118 -11.52 6.03 5.88
C GLU A 118 -12.38 5.76 7.11
N GLY A 119 -11.90 6.15 8.28
CA GLY A 119 -12.57 5.80 9.53
C GLY A 119 -12.20 6.69 10.71
N VAL A 120 -12.89 6.42 11.81
CA VAL A 120 -12.86 7.20 13.04
C VAL A 120 -12.93 6.26 14.24
N PHE A 121 -12.30 6.65 15.35
CA PHE A 121 -12.45 6.00 16.66
C PHE A 121 -13.67 6.58 17.38
N ALA A 122 -14.85 6.31 16.83
CA ALA A 122 -16.12 6.77 17.35
C ALA A 122 -17.25 5.84 16.90
N ALA A 123 -18.43 5.99 17.50
CA ALA A 123 -19.62 5.28 17.06
C ALA A 123 -20.04 5.74 15.65
N PRO A 124 -20.66 4.87 14.83
CA PRO A 124 -21.13 5.25 13.49
C PRO A 124 -22.09 6.44 13.45
N SER A 125 -22.82 6.68 14.55
CA SER A 125 -23.78 7.78 14.69
C SER A 125 -23.13 9.13 15.03
N ASP A 126 -21.86 9.17 15.40
CA ASP A 126 -21.15 10.41 15.72
C ASP A 126 -20.69 11.10 14.43
N THR A 127 -21.55 11.96 13.89
CA THR A 127 -21.28 12.67 12.63
C THR A 127 -20.14 13.67 12.74
N ALA A 128 -19.85 14.21 13.93
CA ALA A 128 -18.79 15.19 14.11
C ALA A 128 -17.39 14.55 13.96
N ALA A 129 -17.23 13.32 14.44
CA ALA A 129 -15.99 12.56 14.25
C ALA A 129 -15.64 12.38 12.76
N TRP A 130 -16.64 12.32 11.88
CA TRP A 130 -16.47 12.13 10.43
C TRP A 130 -16.09 13.41 9.65
N GLU A 131 -15.96 14.57 10.30
CA GLU A 131 -15.48 15.79 9.65
C GLU A 131 -13.99 15.71 9.28
N SER A 132 -13.22 14.85 9.95
CA SER A 132 -11.80 14.63 9.68
C SER A 132 -11.41 13.15 9.88
N PRO A 133 -11.84 12.25 8.98
CA PRO A 133 -11.55 10.84 9.12
C PRO A 133 -10.07 10.56 8.90
N MET A 134 -9.57 9.54 9.59
CA MET A 134 -8.24 8.98 9.40
C MET A 134 -8.28 7.95 8.27
N SER A 135 -7.11 7.48 7.83
CA SER A 135 -6.97 6.51 6.76
C SER A 135 -6.22 5.28 7.24
N THR A 136 -6.60 4.09 6.78
CA THR A 136 -5.78 2.88 6.91
C THR A 136 -5.83 2.08 5.62
N VAL A 137 -4.75 1.39 5.29
CA VAL A 137 -4.67 0.52 4.12
C VAL A 137 -4.59 -0.91 4.62
N VAL A 138 -5.61 -1.71 4.28
CA VAL A 138 -5.63 -3.14 4.56
C VAL A 138 -5.16 -3.88 3.33
N PHE A 139 -4.16 -4.74 3.49
CA PHE A 139 -3.58 -5.52 2.41
C PHE A 139 -4.10 -6.96 2.41
N PHE A 140 -4.12 -7.53 1.21
CA PHE A 140 -4.57 -8.89 0.97
C PHE A 140 -3.55 -9.62 0.11
N HIS A 141 -3.34 -10.91 0.40
CA HIS A 141 -2.56 -11.82 -0.43
C HIS A 141 -3.48 -12.95 -0.88
N GLN A 142 -3.67 -13.10 -2.19
CA GLN A 142 -4.45 -14.19 -2.77
C GLN A 142 -5.86 -14.35 -2.15
N GLY A 143 -6.56 -13.22 -1.97
CA GLY A 143 -7.92 -13.16 -1.44
C GLY A 143 -8.03 -13.08 0.08
N LYS A 144 -6.96 -13.39 0.82
CA LYS A 144 -6.93 -13.36 2.28
C LYS A 144 -6.35 -12.07 2.82
N VAL A 145 -6.97 -11.54 3.87
CA VAL A 145 -6.43 -10.39 4.59
C VAL A 145 -5.09 -10.75 5.25
N ILE A 146 -4.17 -9.80 5.24
CA ILE A 146 -2.86 -9.93 5.90
C ILE A 146 -2.97 -9.31 7.30
N TYR A 147 -2.66 -10.10 8.33
CA TYR A 147 -2.78 -9.71 9.73
C TYR A 147 -1.46 -9.22 10.35
N ASP A 148 -0.32 -9.62 9.79
CA ASP A 148 1.03 -9.27 10.26
C ASP A 148 1.87 -8.65 9.12
N PRO A 149 2.33 -7.40 9.25
CA PRO A 149 2.07 -6.49 10.37
C PRO A 149 0.61 -6.05 10.45
N SER A 150 0.17 -5.68 11.66
CA SER A 150 -1.14 -5.04 11.85
C SER A 150 -1.22 -3.74 11.03
N PRO A 151 -2.36 -3.42 10.40
CA PRO A 151 -2.49 -2.20 9.61
C PRO A 151 -2.24 -0.95 10.45
N ASP A 152 -1.46 -0.03 9.90
CA ASP A 152 -1.26 1.29 10.49
C ASP A 152 -2.43 2.22 10.20
N VAL A 153 -2.65 3.16 11.12
CA VAL A 153 -3.56 4.29 10.93
C VAL A 153 -2.76 5.54 10.60
N TYR A 154 -3.16 6.24 9.55
CA TYR A 154 -2.55 7.45 9.06
C TYR A 154 -3.52 8.61 9.16
N ALA A 155 -2.99 9.82 9.33
CA ALA A 155 -3.81 11.03 9.37
C ALA A 155 -4.58 11.22 8.06
N ARG A 156 -3.92 11.01 6.91
CA ARG A 156 -4.57 11.03 5.60
C ARG A 156 -3.72 10.34 4.53
N VAL A 157 -4.33 9.43 3.78
CA VAL A 157 -3.78 8.88 2.53
C VAL A 157 -4.30 9.70 1.34
N THR A 158 -3.39 10.17 0.49
CA THR A 158 -3.74 10.96 -0.70
C THR A 158 -3.63 10.19 -2.00
N GLU A 159 -2.73 9.22 -2.07
CA GLU A 159 -2.48 8.46 -3.29
C GLU A 159 -1.90 7.09 -2.94
N ILE A 160 -2.31 6.05 -3.66
CA ILE A 160 -1.70 4.73 -3.62
C ILE A 160 -1.33 4.36 -5.05
N THR A 161 -0.04 4.15 -5.31
CA THR A 161 0.49 3.87 -6.65
C THR A 161 1.15 2.50 -6.66
N PRO A 162 0.80 1.58 -7.59
CA PRO A 162 1.48 0.30 -7.71
C PRO A 162 2.94 0.49 -8.15
N ARG A 163 3.82 -0.38 -7.64
CA ARG A 163 5.23 -0.53 -8.03
C ARG A 163 5.48 -1.97 -8.48
N GLY A 164 4.88 -2.36 -9.60
CA GLY A 164 4.85 -3.76 -10.04
C GLY A 164 3.61 -4.49 -9.52
N ASN A 165 3.71 -5.81 -9.36
CA ASN A 165 2.57 -6.68 -9.01
C ASN A 165 2.50 -7.00 -7.51
N ASP A 166 3.56 -6.70 -6.75
CA ASP A 166 3.78 -7.13 -5.37
C ASP A 166 4.06 -5.95 -4.43
N SER A 167 3.94 -4.70 -4.91
CA SER A 167 4.25 -3.53 -4.10
C SER A 167 3.41 -2.30 -4.42
N PHE A 168 3.18 -1.47 -3.40
CA PHE A 168 2.52 -0.17 -3.48
C PHE A 168 3.31 0.91 -2.75
N THR A 169 3.29 2.12 -3.29
CA THR A 169 3.67 3.35 -2.57
C THR A 169 2.42 4.09 -2.15
N ILE A 170 2.36 4.44 -0.87
CA ILE A 170 1.27 5.19 -0.25
C ILE A 170 1.80 6.58 0.07
N LYS A 171 1.27 7.63 -0.57
CA LYS A 171 1.58 9.02 -0.23
C LYS A 171 0.62 9.55 0.82
N LEU A 172 1.18 10.31 1.75
CA LEU A 172 0.50 10.72 2.97
C LEU A 172 0.51 12.24 3.14
N LYS A 173 -0.43 12.73 3.93
CA LYS A 173 -0.43 14.10 4.45
C LYS A 173 -0.37 14.08 5.97
N ALA A 174 0.33 15.06 6.53
CA ALA A 174 0.43 15.28 7.97
C ALA A 174 -0.38 16.52 8.39
N PRO A 175 -0.94 16.55 9.61
CA PRO A 175 -1.53 17.76 10.14
C PRO A 175 -0.45 18.84 10.31
N GLY A 176 -0.80 20.08 9.97
CA GLY A 176 0.07 21.23 10.19
C GLY A 176 0.28 21.55 11.68
N PRO A 177 1.17 22.50 12.01
CA PRO A 177 1.60 22.75 13.38
C PRO A 177 0.53 23.40 14.27
N ALA A 178 -0.51 23.99 13.69
CA ALA A 178 -1.62 24.60 14.42
C ALA A 178 -2.97 24.18 13.85
N LEU A 179 -4.01 24.28 14.69
CA LEU A 179 -5.40 24.14 14.26
C LEU A 179 -5.66 25.06 13.05
N MET A 180 -6.30 24.53 12.01
CA MET A 180 -6.56 25.20 10.72
C MET A 180 -5.34 25.48 9.83
N SER A 181 -4.13 25.03 10.19
CA SER A 181 -3.00 25.08 9.26
C SER A 181 -3.25 24.15 8.06
N PRO A 182 -2.74 24.50 6.87
CA PRO A 182 -2.74 23.59 5.74
C PRO A 182 -2.08 22.25 6.11
N TRP A 183 -2.53 21.19 5.45
CA TRP A 183 -1.89 19.87 5.55
C TRP A 183 -0.48 19.91 4.96
N GLU A 184 0.48 19.41 5.72
CA GLU A 184 1.88 19.31 5.33
C GLU A 184 2.13 18.01 4.57
N ASP A 185 3.28 17.92 3.89
CA ASP A 185 3.74 16.66 3.32
C ASP A 185 3.96 15.62 4.43
N GLY A 186 3.25 14.50 4.31
CA GLY A 186 3.36 13.36 5.23
C GLY A 186 4.43 12.36 4.80
N GLY A 187 5.06 12.57 3.64
CA GLY A 187 5.99 11.62 3.05
C GLY A 187 5.26 10.40 2.48
N SER A 188 5.91 9.23 2.56
CA SER A 188 5.36 8.02 1.98
C SER A 188 5.75 6.75 2.72
N VAL A 189 4.93 5.73 2.55
CA VAL A 189 5.19 4.34 2.99
C VAL A 189 5.21 3.44 1.77
N THR A 190 6.11 2.46 1.76
CA THR A 190 6.11 1.42 0.74
C THR A 190 5.73 0.08 1.36
N ALA A 191 4.69 -0.54 0.82
CA ALA A 191 4.28 -1.89 1.18
C ALA A 191 4.70 -2.84 0.07
N SER A 192 5.34 -3.96 0.42
CA SER A 192 5.81 -4.97 -0.53
C SER A 192 5.57 -6.36 0.03
N TRP A 193 5.08 -7.28 -0.79
CA TRP A 193 5.02 -8.69 -0.47
C TRP A 193 6.36 -9.33 -0.81
N ILE A 194 7.13 -9.73 0.21
CA ILE A 194 8.48 -10.29 0.02
C ILE A 194 8.54 -11.69 0.60
N GLY A 195 8.63 -12.68 -0.29
CA GLY A 195 8.65 -14.09 0.09
C GLY A 195 7.33 -14.54 0.67
N ASN A 196 7.24 -14.62 2.00
CA ASN A 196 6.09 -15.16 2.72
C ASN A 196 5.38 -14.12 3.63
N GLY A 197 5.67 -12.83 3.47
CA GLY A 197 5.06 -11.82 4.31
C GLY A 197 5.11 -10.41 3.75
N LEU A 198 4.24 -9.57 4.29
CA LEU A 198 4.20 -8.16 3.99
C LEU A 198 5.34 -7.44 4.72
N LYS A 199 6.06 -6.59 4.00
CA LYS A 199 7.04 -5.65 4.53
C LYS A 199 6.55 -4.23 4.28
N VAL A 200 6.61 -3.41 5.32
CA VAL A 200 6.19 -2.02 5.29
C VAL A 200 7.40 -1.16 5.62
N ASP A 201 7.95 -0.49 4.61
CA ASP A 201 9.04 0.47 4.76
C ASP A 201 8.47 1.87 5.04
N LYS A 202 8.85 2.40 6.20
CA LYS A 202 8.44 3.72 6.71
C LYS A 202 9.60 4.71 6.76
N SER A 203 10.73 4.43 6.12
CA SER A 203 11.92 5.29 6.15
C SER A 203 11.66 6.71 5.62
N ALA A 204 10.70 6.86 4.70
CA ALA A 204 10.27 8.14 4.13
C ALA A 204 9.00 8.72 4.78
N LEU A 205 8.56 8.16 5.92
CA LEU A 205 7.35 8.60 6.63
C LEU A 205 7.67 9.80 7.55
N ASN A 206 6.88 10.86 7.45
CA ASN A 206 6.83 11.88 8.49
C ASN A 206 6.07 11.30 9.70
N PRO A 207 6.66 11.25 10.91
CA PRO A 207 5.99 10.67 12.08
C PRO A 207 4.65 11.32 12.43
N LYS A 208 4.44 12.60 12.08
CA LYS A 208 3.15 13.28 12.28
C LYS A 208 2.02 12.74 11.40
N ALA A 209 2.35 12.06 10.30
CA ALA A 209 1.36 11.46 9.41
C ALA A 209 0.83 10.12 9.93
N GLN A 210 1.50 9.50 10.90
CA GLN A 210 1.05 8.26 11.53
C GLN A 210 0.30 8.56 12.83
N ILE A 211 -0.83 7.89 13.01
CA ILE A 211 -1.55 7.86 14.27
C ILE A 211 -1.06 6.61 15.01
N ASN A 212 -0.53 6.81 16.22
CA ASN A 212 -0.11 5.70 17.08
C ASN A 212 -1.38 5.00 17.59
N SER A 213 -1.88 4.07 16.78
CA SER A 213 -3.03 3.24 17.06
C SER A 213 -2.81 1.85 16.48
N GLN A 214 -3.09 0.82 17.27
CA GLN A 214 -3.10 -0.56 16.80
C GLN A 214 -4.51 -1.04 16.45
N LEU A 215 -4.67 -1.57 15.24
CA LEU A 215 -5.87 -2.28 14.77
C LEU A 215 -5.67 -3.79 14.89
N TYR A 216 -6.71 -4.51 15.31
CA TYR A 216 -6.71 -5.97 15.42
C TYR A 216 -7.66 -6.56 14.36
N LEU A 217 -7.08 -7.06 13.28
CA LEU A 217 -7.79 -7.81 12.24
C LEU A 217 -7.96 -9.28 12.66
#